data_AF-A0A8F4Q852-F1
#
_entry.id   AF-A0A8F4Q852-F1
#
_cell.length_a   1.000
_cell.length_b   1.000
_cell.length_c   1.000
_cell.angle_alpha   90.00
_cell.angle_beta   90.00
_cell.angle_gamma   90.00
#
_symmetry.space_group_name_H-M   'P 1'
#
loop_
_entity.id
_entity.type
_entity.pdbx_description
1 polymer ?
#
loop_
_entity_poly.entity_id
_entity_poly.type
_entity_poly.pdbx_seq_one_letter_code
_entity_poly.pdbx_strand_id
1 'polypeptide(L)'
;WVNLVKFWREDRFRLLHKHMERTFNTLGPIYREHVGTQSSVNIMLPVDISELFRSEGLHPRRMTLQPWATHREIRQHSKGVFLKNGEEWRADRLLLNKEVMMSAAVKRFLPLIDEVSSDFSRMLR
;
A
#
# COMPACT_ATOMS: atom_id res chain seq x y z
N TRP A 1 7.81 2.28 22.69
CA TRP A 1 6.60 2.87 23.32
C TRP A 1 6.65 4.40 23.48
N VAL A 2 7.72 5.00 24.02
CA VAL A 2 7.81 6.48 24.18
C VAL A 2 7.58 7.24 22.87
N ASN A 3 8.22 6.79 21.77
CA ASN A 3 8.02 7.41 20.45
C ASN A 3 6.57 7.35 19.96
N LEU A 4 5.83 6.27 20.26
CA LEU A 4 4.41 6.15 19.88
C LEU A 4 3.57 7.21 20.59
N VAL A 5 3.78 7.37 21.90
CA VAL A 5 3.07 8.37 22.70
C VAL A 5 3.38 9.78 22.19
N LYS A 6 4.65 10.06 21.87
CA LYS A 6 5.05 11.33 21.25
C LYS A 6 4.35 11.55 19.90
N PHE A 7 4.34 10.53 19.04
CA PHE A 7 3.69 10.57 17.73
C PHE A 7 2.20 10.91 17.84
N TRP A 8 1.53 10.33 18.83
CA TRP A 8 0.12 10.55 19.09
C TRP A 8 -0.16 11.95 19.67
N ARG A 9 0.62 12.38 20.68
CA ARG A 9 0.47 13.70 21.32
C ARG A 9 0.68 14.87 20.36
N GLU A 10 1.56 14.69 19.38
CA GLU A 10 1.88 15.71 18.38
C GLU A 10 1.02 15.60 17.11
N ASP A 11 -0.05 14.79 17.13
CA ASP A 11 -0.99 14.55 16.02
C ASP A 11 -0.29 14.15 14.70
N ARG A 12 0.89 13.52 14.79
CA ARG A 12 1.71 13.16 13.63
C ARG A 12 1.05 12.11 12.76
N PHE A 13 0.13 11.31 13.28
CA PHE A 13 -0.62 10.34 12.46
C PHE A 13 -1.51 11.01 11.41
N ARG A 14 -2.14 12.13 11.74
CA ARG A 14 -2.96 12.89 10.77
C ARG A 14 -2.10 13.67 9.78
N LEU A 15 -0.88 14.03 10.19
CA LEU A 15 0.07 14.82 9.41
C LEU A 15 1.31 14.00 9.03
N LEU A 16 1.15 12.69 8.77
CA LEU A 16 2.27 11.77 8.58
C LEU A 16 3.19 12.21 7.44
N HIS A 17 2.64 12.65 6.32
CA HIS A 17 3.41 13.14 5.18
C HIS A 17 4.29 14.35 5.53
N LYS A 18 3.82 15.28 6.37
CA LYS A 18 4.61 16.44 6.85
C LYS A 18 5.70 16.01 7.82
N HIS A 19 5.40 15.01 8.68
CA HIS A 19 6.41 14.42 9.56
C HIS A 19 7.54 13.76 8.73
N MET A 20 7.18 12.98 7.70
CA MET A 20 8.16 12.36 6.79
C MET A 20 9.00 13.41 6.08
N GLU A 21 8.38 14.42 5.46
CA GLU A 21 9.07 15.52 4.77
C GLU A 21 10.08 16.22 5.69
N ARG A 22 9.66 16.64 6.89
CA ARG A 22 10.56 17.30 7.87
C ARG A 22 11.70 16.38 8.29
N THR A 23 11.42 15.09 8.46
CA THR A 23 12.42 14.10 8.89
C THR A 23 13.46 13.88 7.80
N PHE A 24 13.06 13.75 6.54
CA PHE A 24 14.00 13.70 5.41
C PHE A 24 14.84 14.98 5.29
N ASN A 25 14.23 16.16 5.46
CA ASN A 25 14.97 17.43 5.45
C ASN A 25 15.99 17.54 6.59
N THR A 26 15.74 16.90 7.73
CA THR A 26 16.60 16.96 8.93
C THR A 26 17.69 15.90 8.91
N LEU A 27 17.36 14.66 8.52
CA LEU A 27 18.23 13.49 8.65
C LEU A 27 18.88 13.07 7.32
N GLY A 28 18.43 13.63 6.19
CA GLY A 28 18.86 13.25 4.87
C GLY A 28 17.93 12.23 4.19
N PRO A 29 18.31 11.72 3.00
CA PRO A 29 17.43 10.97 2.10
C PRO A 29 17.05 9.56 2.57
N ILE A 30 17.68 9.07 3.64
CA ILE A 30 17.43 7.77 4.25
C ILE A 30 17.48 7.90 5.77
N TYR A 31 16.46 7.38 6.45
CA TYR A 31 16.45 7.33 7.92
C TYR A 31 15.71 6.11 8.44
N ARG A 32 16.00 5.72 9.69
CA ARG A 32 15.28 4.68 10.42
C ARG A 32 14.36 5.30 11.46
N GLU A 33 13.15 4.78 11.59
CA GLU A 33 12.20 5.21 12.61
C GLU A 33 11.53 4.03 13.30
N HIS A 34 11.31 4.17 14.59
CA HIS A 34 10.65 3.18 15.42
C HIS A 34 9.43 3.79 16.12
N VAL A 35 8.24 3.32 15.76
CA VAL A 35 6.94 3.79 16.28
C VAL A 35 6.14 2.58 16.81
N GLY A 36 5.94 2.54 18.12
CA GLY A 36 5.23 1.43 18.76
C GLY A 36 6.04 0.15 18.69
N THR A 37 5.51 -0.86 18.02
CA THR A 37 6.18 -2.13 17.70
C THR A 37 6.75 -2.16 16.28
N GLN A 38 6.50 -1.11 15.48
CA GLN A 38 6.92 -1.05 14.09
C GLN A 38 8.28 -0.36 13.97
N SER A 39 9.14 -0.93 13.14
CA SER A 39 10.42 -0.34 12.75
C SER A 39 10.46 -0.24 11.24
N SER A 40 10.80 0.93 10.70
CA SER A 40 10.93 1.16 9.27
C SER A 40 12.26 1.82 8.92
N VAL A 41 12.76 1.51 7.73
CA VAL A 41 13.74 2.34 7.02
C VAL A 41 12.97 3.06 5.93
N ASN A 42 13.07 4.39 5.91
CA ASN A 42 12.35 5.24 4.99
C ASN A 42 13.37 5.82 4.00
N ILE A 43 13.07 5.71 2.71
CA ILE A 43 13.89 6.18 1.59
C ILE A 43 13.04 7.10 0.71
N MET A 44 13.67 8.05 0.03
CA MET A 44 12.97 8.97 -0.89
C MET A 44 13.56 9.06 -2.29
N LEU A 45 14.80 8.57 -2.51
CA LEU A 45 15.46 8.72 -3.80
C LEU A 45 15.09 7.55 -4.74
N PRO A 46 14.90 7.82 -6.04
CA PRO A 46 14.61 6.76 -7.02
C PRO A 46 15.67 5.67 -7.09
N VAL A 47 16.94 6.00 -6.82
CA VAL A 47 18.05 5.03 -6.82
C VAL A 47 17.89 3.98 -5.72
N ASP A 48 17.48 4.39 -4.52
CA ASP A 48 17.26 3.48 -3.39
C ASP A 48 16.03 2.59 -3.64
N ILE A 49 14.98 3.18 -4.22
CA ILE A 49 13.76 2.45 -4.60
C ILE A 49 14.09 1.39 -5.66
N SER A 50 14.91 1.75 -6.67
CA SER A 50 15.34 0.79 -7.69
C SER A 50 16.14 -0.36 -7.09
N GLU A 51 17.01 -0.08 -6.13
CA GLU A 51 17.82 -1.12 -5.48
C GLU A 51 16.97 -2.07 -4.63
N LEU A 52 15.99 -1.52 -3.91
CA LEU A 52 15.01 -2.31 -3.17
C LEU A 52 14.27 -3.28 -4.09
N PHE A 53 13.74 -2.80 -5.22
CA PHE A 53 12.96 -3.64 -6.14
C PHE A 53 13.82 -4.66 -6.90
N ARG A 54 15.10 -4.38 -7.16
CA ARG A 54 16.04 -5.41 -7.69
C ARG A 54 16.23 -6.57 -6.72
N SER A 55 16.10 -6.31 -5.42
CA SER A 55 16.34 -7.28 -4.34
C SER A 55 15.06 -7.96 -3.81
N GLU A 56 13.90 -7.71 -4.43
CA GLU A 56 12.57 -8.06 -3.88
C GLU A 56 12.28 -9.57 -3.80
N GLY A 57 12.83 -10.36 -4.73
CA GLY A 57 12.58 -11.80 -4.85
C GLY A 57 11.18 -12.15 -5.40
N LEU A 58 10.83 -13.44 -5.35
CA LEU A 58 9.62 -13.99 -5.99
C LEU A 58 8.31 -13.64 -5.25
N HIS A 59 8.42 -13.43 -3.94
CA HIS A 59 7.32 -13.29 -3.00
C HIS A 59 7.48 -12.00 -2.18
N PRO A 60 7.28 -10.81 -2.78
CA PRO A 60 7.30 -9.56 -2.04
C PRO A 60 6.41 -9.65 -0.80
N ARG A 61 6.96 -9.18 0.32
CA ARG A 61 6.26 -9.13 1.60
C ARG A 61 5.99 -7.69 1.99
N ARG A 62 4.73 -7.38 2.27
CA ARG A 62 4.31 -6.06 2.78
C ARG A 62 3.92 -6.16 4.24
N MET A 63 3.91 -5.01 4.91
CA MET A 63 3.38 -4.91 6.27
C MET A 63 1.90 -5.33 6.28
N THR A 64 1.54 -6.26 7.16
CA THR A 64 0.14 -6.67 7.33
C THR A 64 -0.62 -5.58 8.08
N LEU A 65 -1.75 -5.13 7.51
CA LEU A 65 -2.70 -4.27 8.20
C LEU A 65 -3.49 -5.09 9.22
N GLN A 66 -2.93 -5.21 10.42
CA GLN A 66 -3.43 -6.11 11.45
C GLN A 66 -4.92 -5.95 11.77
N PRO A 67 -5.48 -4.73 11.89
CA PRO A 67 -6.91 -4.58 12.16
C PRO A 67 -7.80 -5.24 11.09
N TRP A 68 -7.40 -5.17 9.82
CA TRP A 68 -8.16 -5.76 8.71
C TRP A 68 -8.02 -7.28 8.67
N ALA A 69 -6.81 -7.79 8.91
CA ALA A 69 -6.55 -9.22 8.98
C ALA A 69 -7.35 -9.86 10.13
N THR A 70 -7.30 -9.26 11.32
CA THR A 70 -8.02 -9.73 12.51
C THR A 70 -9.52 -9.70 12.32
N HIS A 71 -10.08 -8.66 11.68
CA HIS A 71 -11.50 -8.64 11.34
C HIS A 71 -11.91 -9.84 10.46
N ARG A 72 -11.12 -10.15 9.42
CA ARG A 72 -11.39 -11.29 8.53
C ARG A 72 -11.33 -12.62 9.28
N GLU A 73 -10.34 -12.78 10.16
CA GLU A 73 -10.17 -13.97 11.00
C GLU A 73 -11.36 -14.19 11.94
N ILE A 74 -11.76 -13.16 12.70
CA ILE A 74 -12.89 -13.23 13.65
C ILE A 74 -14.20 -13.57 12.91
N ARG A 75 -14.38 -13.05 11.70
CA ARG A 75 -15.58 -13.29 10.88
C ARG A 75 -15.48 -14.53 9.98
N GLN A 76 -14.37 -15.27 10.05
CA GLN A 76 -14.11 -16.43 9.18
C GLN A 76 -14.24 -16.11 7.67
N HIS A 77 -13.89 -14.89 7.29
CA HIS A 77 -13.83 -14.48 5.90
C HIS A 77 -12.46 -14.77 5.30
N SER A 78 -12.42 -15.18 4.03
CA SER A 78 -11.17 -15.27 3.30
C SER A 78 -10.50 -13.89 3.18
N LYS A 79 -9.16 -13.91 3.25
CA LYS A 79 -8.32 -12.74 2.96
C LYS A 79 -8.20 -12.60 1.45
N GLY A 80 -8.24 -11.37 0.94
CA GLY A 80 -7.93 -11.09 -0.47
C GLY A 80 -6.43 -10.88 -0.68
N VAL A 81 -6.01 -10.75 -1.94
CA VAL A 81 -4.59 -10.55 -2.35
C VAL A 81 -3.90 -9.39 -1.62
N PHE A 82 -4.63 -8.39 -1.15
CA PHE A 82 -4.06 -7.28 -0.39
C PHE A 82 -3.58 -7.67 1.03
N LEU A 83 -4.22 -8.65 1.67
CA LEU A 83 -3.90 -9.10 3.04
C LEU A 83 -3.10 -10.41 3.08
N LYS A 84 -2.82 -11.01 1.93
CA LYS A 84 -1.99 -12.21 1.78
C LYS A 84 -0.52 -11.83 1.55
N ASN A 85 0.39 -12.74 1.91
CA ASN A 85 1.82 -12.68 1.60
C ASN A 85 2.31 -14.08 1.19
N GLY A 86 3.53 -14.19 0.67
CA GLY A 86 4.13 -15.49 0.32
C GLY A 86 3.48 -16.14 -0.90
N GLU A 87 3.48 -17.47 -0.92
CA GLU A 87 2.97 -18.27 -2.06
C GLU A 87 1.47 -18.08 -2.27
N GLU A 88 0.68 -17.98 -1.20
CA GLU A 88 -0.77 -17.79 -1.28
C GLU A 88 -1.11 -16.46 -1.98
N TRP A 89 -0.36 -15.40 -1.69
CA TRP A 89 -0.48 -14.14 -2.40
C TRP A 89 -0.17 -14.29 -3.89
N ARG A 90 0.92 -14.99 -4.22
CA ARG A 90 1.39 -15.14 -5.60
C ARG A 90 0.39 -15.93 -6.45
N ALA A 91 -0.16 -17.01 -5.90
CA ALA A 91 -1.16 -17.83 -6.57
C ALA A 91 -2.38 -17.00 -6.97
N ASP A 92 -2.98 -16.28 -6.03
CA ASP A 92 -4.13 -15.41 -6.29
C ASP A 92 -3.76 -14.27 -7.25
N ARG A 93 -2.58 -13.65 -7.08
CA ARG A 93 -2.15 -12.51 -7.88
C ARG A 93 -1.99 -12.89 -9.35
N LEU A 94 -1.43 -14.06 -9.64
CA LEU A 94 -1.24 -14.54 -11.02
C LEU A 94 -2.58 -14.79 -11.72
N LEU A 95 -3.58 -15.30 -11.00
CA LEU A 95 -4.93 -15.49 -11.55
C LEU A 95 -5.61 -14.15 -11.79
N LEU A 96 -5.63 -13.26 -10.80
CA LEU A 96 -6.28 -11.96 -10.91
C LEU A 96 -5.65 -11.06 -11.98
N ASN A 97 -4.33 -11.13 -12.19
CA ASN A 97 -3.67 -10.35 -13.22
C ASN A 97 -4.25 -10.63 -14.62
N LYS A 98 -4.62 -11.88 -14.93
CA LYS A 98 -5.20 -12.26 -16.23
C LYS A 98 -6.50 -11.53 -16.51
N GLU A 99 -7.34 -11.37 -15.49
CA GLU A 99 -8.68 -10.82 -15.62
C GLU A 99 -8.79 -9.33 -15.28
N VAL A 100 -7.78 -8.73 -14.65
CA VAL A 100 -7.84 -7.34 -14.19
C VAL A 100 -6.72 -6.47 -14.76
N MET A 101 -5.52 -7.02 -14.94
CA MET A 101 -4.32 -6.23 -15.28
C MET A 101 -3.88 -6.39 -16.74
N MET A 102 -4.26 -7.48 -17.42
CA MET A 102 -3.89 -7.69 -18.82
C MET A 102 -4.64 -6.73 -19.74
N SER A 103 -3.96 -6.21 -20.76
CA SER A 103 -4.52 -5.26 -21.73
C SER A 103 -5.82 -5.77 -22.37
N ALA A 104 -5.92 -7.07 -22.65
CA ALA A 104 -7.14 -7.67 -23.19
C ALA A 104 -8.33 -7.57 -22.22
N ALA A 105 -8.09 -7.76 -20.92
CA ALA A 105 -9.12 -7.63 -19.91
C ALA A 105 -9.52 -6.18 -19.67
N VAL A 106 -8.54 -5.28 -19.55
CA VAL A 106 -8.76 -3.83 -19.41
C VAL A 106 -9.64 -3.29 -20.55
N LYS A 107 -9.37 -3.69 -21.80
CA LYS A 107 -10.17 -3.28 -22.97
C LYS A 107 -11.65 -3.65 -22.86
N ARG A 108 -12.01 -4.72 -22.16
CA ARG A 108 -13.42 -5.10 -21.94
C ARG A 108 -14.11 -4.18 -20.95
N PHE A 109 -13.38 -3.63 -19.99
CA PHE A 109 -13.93 -2.71 -18.99
C PHE A 109 -14.02 -1.26 -19.50
N LEU A 110 -13.19 -0.87 -20.47
CA LEU A 110 -13.15 0.52 -20.96
C LEU A 110 -14.53 1.06 -21.40
N PRO A 111 -15.35 0.35 -22.21
CA PRO A 111 -16.67 0.86 -22.59
C PRO A 111 -17.61 1.04 -21.39
N LEU A 112 -17.54 0.15 -20.41
CA LEU A 112 -18.38 0.22 -19.20
C LEU A 112 -18.01 1.41 -18.33
N ILE A 113 -16.71 1.71 -18.21
CA ILE A 113 -16.22 2.88 -17.47
C ILE A 113 -16.58 4.17 -18.21
N ASP A 114 -16.47 4.16 -19.54
CA ASP A 114 -16.78 5.31 -20.40
C ASP A 114 -18.27 5.69 -20.35
N GLU A 115 -19.16 4.71 -20.31
CA GLU A 115 -20.61 4.92 -20.14
C GLU A 115 -20.92 5.68 -18.84
N VAL A 116 -20.44 5.17 -17.70
CA VAL A 116 -20.65 5.82 -16.39
C VAL A 116 -20.02 7.22 -16.36
N SER A 117 -18.85 7.38 -16.98
CA SER A 117 -18.16 8.68 -17.06
C SER A 117 -18.95 9.69 -17.91
N SER A 118 -19.57 9.23 -18.99
CA SER A 118 -20.44 10.02 -19.86
C SER A 118 -21.74 10.42 -19.16
N ASP A 119 -22.35 9.50 -18.41
CA ASP A 119 -23.52 9.78 -17.57
C ASP A 119 -23.23 10.86 -16.54
N PHE A 120 -22.12 10.72 -15.81
CA PHE A 120 -21.68 11.73 -14.86
C PHE A 120 -21.47 13.10 -15.53
N SER A 121 -20.83 13.12 -16.69
CA SER A 121 -20.60 14.35 -17.46
C SER A 121 -21.89 15.01 -17.94
N ARG A 122 -22.92 14.21 -18.27
CA ARG A 122 -24.25 14.72 -18.63
C ARG A 122 -25.01 15.29 -17.45
N MET A 123 -24.89 14.68 -16.25
CA MET A 123 -25.53 15.19 -15.03
C MET A 123 -25.00 16.56 -14.58
N LEU A 124 -23.76 16.89 -14.94
CA LEU A 124 -23.13 18.16 -14.61
C LEU A 124 -23.44 19.29 -15.61
N ARG A 125 -24.10 18.98 -16.73
CA ARG A 125 -24.54 19.96 -17.73
C ARG A 125 -25.99 20.32 -17.52
#